data_AF-A0AAU4C8A3-F1
#
_entry.id   AF-A0AAU4C8A3-F1
#
_cell.length_a   1.000
_cell.length_b   1.000
_cell.length_c   1.000
_cell.angle_alpha   90.00
_cell.angle_beta   90.00
_cell.angle_gamma   90.00
#
_symmetry.space_group_name_H-M   'P 1'
#
loop_
_entity.id
_entity.type
_entity.pdbx_description
1 polymer ?
#
loop_
_entity_poly.entity_id
_entity_poly.type
_entity_poly.pdbx_seq_one_letter_code
_entity_poly.pdbx_strand_id
1 'polypeptide(L)'
;MPRWAIVMAHGDAESSRYYIQNELEGTESEALAALQTTVDAFQKASRAKSIKRQRRQVFRVSERSYFVRVMHRGYSGQAHFTLAELVADTHDDDLPDTVADLTAEP
;
A
#
# COMPACT_ATOMS: atom_id res chain seq x y z
N MET A 1 17.24 3.32 -12.42
CA MET A 1 15.91 2.72 -12.72
C MET A 1 14.91 3.31 -11.74
N PRO A 2 13.62 3.44 -12.07
CA PRO A 2 12.64 3.95 -11.12
C PRO A 2 12.53 3.01 -9.92
N ARG A 3 12.37 3.60 -8.74
CA ARG A 3 12.19 2.89 -7.49
C ARG A 3 10.75 3.05 -7.03
N TRP A 4 10.19 2.00 -6.48
CA TRP A 4 8.79 1.94 -6.09
C TRP A 4 8.65 1.36 -4.68
N ALA A 5 7.62 1.79 -3.97
CA ALA A 5 7.23 1.24 -2.69
C ALA A 5 5.76 0.79 -2.75
N ILE A 6 5.48 -0.41 -2.27
CA ILE A 6 4.11 -0.82 -1.97
C ILE A 6 3.82 -0.38 -0.54
N VAL A 7 3.00 0.65 -0.42
CA VAL A 7 2.58 1.20 0.87
C VAL A 7 1.30 0.53 1.31
N MET A 8 1.25 0.16 2.60
CA MET A 8 0.11 -0.45 3.25
C MET A 8 -0.37 0.42 4.41
N ALA A 9 -1.66 0.68 4.48
CA ALA A 9 -2.29 1.30 5.65
C ALA A 9 -3.37 0.38 6.22
N HIS A 10 -3.36 0.20 7.54
CA HIS A 10 -4.45 -0.46 8.25
C HIS A 10 -5.54 0.57 8.53
N GLY A 11 -6.77 0.29 8.11
CA GLY A 11 -7.90 1.23 8.22
C GLY A 11 -8.46 1.40 9.64
N ASP A 12 -7.63 1.27 10.68
CA ASP A 12 -8.06 1.52 12.05
C ASP A 12 -7.99 3.01 12.36
N ALA A 13 -9.02 3.51 13.04
CA ALA A 13 -9.17 4.93 13.36
C ALA A 13 -7.93 5.45 14.13
N GLU A 14 -7.44 6.61 13.66
CA GLU A 14 -6.43 7.48 14.29
C GLU A 14 -4.95 7.07 14.30
N SER A 15 -4.55 5.91 13.77
CA SER A 15 -3.12 5.66 13.52
C SER A 15 -2.83 5.61 12.02
N SER A 16 -2.52 6.77 11.44
CA SER A 16 -2.03 6.97 10.07
C SER A 16 -0.63 6.36 9.87
N ARG A 17 -0.44 5.10 10.25
CA ARG A 17 0.82 4.39 10.06
C ARG A 17 0.78 3.73 8.70
N TYR A 18 1.47 4.38 7.75
CA TYR A 18 1.84 3.76 6.50
C TYR A 18 3.02 2.82 6.75
N TYR A 19 2.94 1.62 6.20
CA TYR A 19 4.00 0.62 6.26
C TYR A 19 4.50 0.37 4.85
N ILE A 20 5.81 0.40 4.65
CA ILE A 20 6.42 -0.06 3.40
C ILE A 20 6.42 -1.57 3.43
N GLN A 21 5.51 -2.17 2.66
CA GLN A 21 5.36 -3.62 2.57
C GLN A 21 6.43 -4.24 1.66
N ASN A 22 6.87 -3.49 0.64
CA ASN A 22 7.91 -3.90 -0.27
C ASN A 22 8.53 -2.69 -0.98
N GLU A 23 9.82 -2.77 -1.28
CA GLU A 23 10.52 -1.85 -2.19
C GLU A 23 10.96 -2.60 -3.44
N LEU A 24 10.89 -1.93 -4.59
CA LEU A 24 11.08 -2.54 -5.89
C LEU A 24 11.88 -1.59 -6.78
N GLU A 25 12.78 -2.12 -7.59
CA GLU A 25 13.40 -1.40 -8.70
C GLU A 25 12.91 -1.99 -10.01
N GLY A 26 12.53 -1.14 -10.96
CA GLY A 26 12.07 -1.61 -12.27
C GLY A 26 11.02 -0.71 -12.89
N THR A 27 10.33 -1.25 -13.88
CA THR A 27 9.27 -0.56 -14.60
C THR A 27 7.99 -0.46 -13.78
N GLU A 28 7.12 0.49 -14.11
CA GLU A 28 5.79 0.60 -13.48
C GLU A 28 4.97 -0.70 -13.64
N SER A 29 5.05 -1.37 -14.79
CA SER A 29 4.31 -2.61 -15.06
C SER A 29 4.72 -3.73 -14.10
N GLU A 30 6.02 -3.88 -13.84
CA GLU A 30 6.56 -4.85 -12.88
C GLU A 30 6.12 -4.49 -11.45
N ALA A 31 6.13 -3.19 -11.12
CA ALA A 31 5.71 -2.70 -9.82
C ALA A 31 4.19 -2.89 -9.59
N LEU A 32 3.36 -2.72 -10.62
CA LEU A 32 1.93 -3.02 -10.59
C LEU A 32 1.65 -4.52 -10.45
N ALA A 33 2.40 -5.37 -11.16
CA ALA A 33 2.29 -6.81 -11.01
C ALA A 33 2.68 -7.26 -9.58
N ALA A 34 3.70 -6.63 -9.00
CA ALA A 34 4.07 -6.85 -7.60
C ALA A 34 2.98 -6.38 -6.63
N LEU A 35 2.36 -5.20 -6.86
CA LEU A 35 1.22 -4.71 -6.07
C LEU A 35 0.07 -5.73 -6.07
N GLN A 36 -0.31 -6.23 -7.24
CA GLN A 36 -1.38 -7.23 -7.36
C GLN A 36 -1.02 -8.52 -6.62
N THR A 37 0.23 -8.97 -6.73
CA THR A 37 0.74 -10.14 -6.00
C THR A 37 0.67 -9.92 -4.48
N THR A 38 1.02 -8.74 -3.98
CA THR A 38 0.93 -8.37 -2.56
C THR A 38 -0.52 -8.34 -2.08
N VAL A 39 -1.43 -7.73 -2.86
CA VAL A 39 -2.87 -7.72 -2.59
C VAL A 39 -3.43 -9.15 -2.51
N ASP A 40 -2.97 -10.05 -3.38
CA ASP A 40 -3.37 -11.46 -3.34
C ASP A 40 -2.76 -12.22 -2.16
N ALA A 41 -1.53 -11.87 -1.77
CA ALA A 41 -0.86 -12.44 -0.61
C ALA A 41 -1.47 -11.96 0.72
N PHE A 42 -2.16 -10.81 0.75
CA PHE A 42 -2.74 -10.17 1.95
C PHE A 42 -3.83 -10.99 2.69
N GLN A 43 -4.03 -12.26 2.36
CA GLN A 43 -4.77 -13.21 3.19
C GLN A 43 -3.98 -14.43 3.61
N LYS A 44 -3.00 -14.86 2.81
CA LYS A 44 -2.21 -16.06 3.09
C LYS A 44 -1.49 -15.92 4.43
N ALA A 45 -1.02 -14.71 4.76
CA ALA A 45 -0.38 -14.42 6.04
C ALA A 45 -1.34 -14.46 7.25
N SER A 46 -2.59 -13.96 7.12
CA SER A 46 -3.54 -13.92 8.26
C SER A 46 -4.11 -15.29 8.67
N ARG A 47 -3.80 -16.34 7.89
CA ARG A 47 -4.66 -17.53 7.81
C ARG A 47 -3.90 -18.84 7.75
N ALA A 48 -2.71 -18.91 8.33
CA ALA A 48 -1.96 -20.15 8.42
C ALA A 48 -2.72 -21.29 9.13
N LYS A 49 -3.77 -21.06 9.96
CA LYS A 49 -4.31 -22.16 10.78
C LYS A 49 -5.82 -22.34 11.08
N SER A 50 -6.81 -21.47 10.82
CA SER A 50 -8.12 -21.76 11.48
C SER A 50 -9.49 -21.43 10.89
N ILE A 51 -9.66 -20.75 9.75
CA ILE A 51 -11.02 -20.24 9.44
C ILE A 51 -11.50 -20.65 8.05
N LYS A 52 -12.25 -21.76 8.00
CA LYS A 52 -12.81 -22.39 6.78
C LYS A 52 -13.80 -21.52 5.98
N ARG A 53 -14.25 -20.37 6.50
CA ARG A 53 -15.18 -19.44 5.82
C ARG A 53 -14.74 -17.99 6.03
N GLN A 54 -13.94 -17.45 5.11
CA GLN A 54 -13.71 -16.00 5.01
C GLN A 54 -14.20 -15.56 3.64
N ARG A 55 -14.76 -14.36 3.61
CA ARG A 55 -15.12 -13.64 2.39
C ARG A 55 -14.10 -12.54 2.16
N ARG A 56 -13.47 -12.54 0.97
CA ARG A 56 -12.55 -11.50 0.51
C ARG A 56 -13.31 -10.55 -0.41
N GLN A 57 -13.13 -9.25 -0.22
CA GLN A 57 -13.62 -8.22 -1.13
C GLN A 57 -12.43 -7.31 -1.47
N VAL A 58 -12.18 -7.11 -2.75
CA VAL A 58 -11.14 -6.22 -3.27
C VAL A 58 -11.84 -5.11 -4.01
N PHE A 59 -11.58 -3.88 -3.62
CA PHE A 59 -12.11 -2.67 -4.22
C PHE A 59 -10.95 -1.95 -4.88
N ARG A 60 -11.09 -1.63 -6.16
CA ARG A 60 -10.11 -0.79 -6.86
C ARG A 60 -10.41 0.66 -6.51
N VAL A 61 -9.42 1.39 -6.03
CA VAL A 61 -9.51 2.83 -5.73
C VAL A 61 -8.97 3.63 -6.91
N SER A 62 -7.83 3.21 -7.44
CA SER A 62 -7.21 3.77 -8.66
C SER A 62 -6.47 2.68 -9.43
N GLU A 63 -5.73 3.04 -10.47
CA GLU A 63 -4.80 2.12 -11.15
C GLU A 63 -3.69 1.60 -10.23
N ARG A 64 -3.25 2.44 -9.30
CA ARG A 64 -2.12 2.17 -8.40
C ARG A 64 -2.56 1.85 -6.97
N SER A 65 -3.86 1.63 -6.73
CA SER A 65 -4.37 1.54 -5.36
C SER A 65 -5.61 0.67 -5.21
N TYR A 66 -5.60 -0.17 -4.17
CA TYR A 66 -6.65 -1.13 -3.87
C TYR A 66 -6.96 -1.15 -2.37
N PHE A 67 -8.25 -1.24 -2.05
CA PHE A 67 -8.72 -1.50 -0.70
C PHE A 67 -9.18 -2.95 -0.58
N VAL A 68 -8.67 -3.67 0.42
CA VAL A 68 -8.99 -5.07 0.64
C VAL A 68 -9.66 -5.25 1.99
N ARG A 69 -10.83 -5.88 1.97
CA ARG A 69 -11.58 -6.26 3.16
C ARG A 69 -11.69 -7.78 3.26
N VAL A 70 -11.38 -8.29 4.44
CA VAL A 70 -11.45 -9.71 4.78
C VAL A 70 -12.39 -9.88 5.95
N MET A 71 -13.46 -10.65 5.79
CA MET A 71 -14.46 -10.87 6.85
C MET A 71 -14.64 -12.35 7.17
N HIS A 72 -14.82 -12.67 8.45
CA HIS A 72 -15.36 -13.95 8.92
C HIS A 72 -16.10 -13.80 10.25
N ARG A 73 -16.65 -14.91 10.76
CA ARG A 73 -17.57 -14.98 11.92
C ARG A 73 -17.05 -14.34 13.23
N GLY A 74 -15.78 -13.95 13.33
CA GLY A 74 -15.21 -13.33 14.54
C GLY A 74 -14.10 -12.31 14.31
N TYR A 75 -13.75 -11.99 13.07
CA TYR A 75 -12.80 -10.92 12.77
C TYR A 75 -13.03 -10.35 11.38
N SER A 76 -12.82 -9.04 11.29
CA SER A 76 -12.73 -8.29 10.05
C SER A 76 -11.39 -7.60 10.02
N GLY A 77 -10.61 -7.86 8.97
CA GLY A 77 -9.37 -7.17 8.68
C GLY A 77 -9.54 -6.32 7.44
N GLN A 78 -8.91 -5.15 7.42
CA GLN A 78 -8.90 -4.27 6.27
C GLN A 78 -7.52 -3.66 6.07
N ALA A 79 -7.15 -3.48 4.81
CA ALA A 79 -5.95 -2.74 4.45
C ALA A 79 -6.13 -2.03 3.12
N HIS A 80 -5.45 -0.91 3.00
CA HIS A 80 -5.30 -0.14 1.79
C HIS A 80 -3.88 -0.32 1.28
N PHE A 81 -3.75 -0.77 0.04
CA PHE A 81 -2.48 -0.88 -0.66
C PHE A 81 -2.37 0.19 -1.73
N THR A 82 -1.24 0.88 -1.79
CA THR A 82 -0.94 1.91 -2.78
C THR A 82 0.47 1.74 -3.29
N LEU A 83 0.66 1.81 -4.60
CA LEU A 83 1.96 1.85 -5.23
C LEU A 83 2.43 3.31 -5.29
N ALA A 84 3.58 3.58 -4.67
CA ALA A 84 4.24 4.88 -4.65
C ALA A 84 5.53 4.80 -5.47
N GLU A 85 5.81 5.85 -6.23
CA GLU A 85 7.09 6.03 -6.93
C GLU A 85 8.01 6.88 -6.05
N LEU A 86 9.28 6.51 -5.97
CA LEU A 86 10.29 7.34 -5.33
C LEU A 86 10.69 8.44 -6.31
N VAL A 87 10.20 9.65 -6.07
CA VAL A 87 10.48 10.82 -6.92
C VAL A 87 11.81 11.51 -6.56
N ALA A 88 12.28 11.35 -5.33
CA ALA A 88 13.56 11.85 -4.84
C ALA A 88 14.04 10.97 -3.67
N ASP A 89 15.32 10.59 -3.67
CA ASP A 89 16.00 9.94 -2.54
C ASP A 89 16.94 10.97 -1.92
N THR A 90 16.43 11.73 -0.96
CA THR A 90 17.14 12.87 -0.38
C THR A 90 18.06 12.37 0.74
N HIS A 91 19.18 11.74 0.38
CA HIS A 91 20.35 11.68 1.25
C HIS A 91 21.12 13.00 1.19
N ASP A 92 20.42 14.11 1.35
CA ASP A 92 20.89 15.44 0.99
C ASP A 92 20.55 16.42 2.13
N ASP A 93 21.58 16.95 2.80
CA ASP A 93 21.44 18.00 3.81
C ASP A 93 20.94 19.33 3.18
N ASP A 94 20.93 19.43 1.84
CA ASP A 94 20.56 20.64 1.10
C ASP A 94 19.16 20.58 0.43
N LEU A 95 18.39 19.51 0.59
CA LEU A 95 17.00 19.45 0.13
C LEU A 95 16.05 20.03 1.19
N PRO A 96 15.18 21.02 0.85
CA PRO A 96 14.29 21.63 1.84
C PRO A 96 13.26 20.61 2.35
N ASP A 97 13.13 20.54 3.69
CA ASP A 97 12.26 19.61 4.46
C ASP A 97 10.78 19.57 4.08
N THR A 98 10.32 20.48 3.22
CA THR A 98 8.91 20.60 2.85
C THR A 98 8.80 20.71 1.35
N VAL A 99 8.13 19.72 0.73
CA VAL A 99 7.58 19.82 -0.62
C VAL A 99 6.77 21.11 -0.65
N ALA A 100 7.22 22.09 -1.45
CA ALA A 100 6.58 23.39 -1.54
C ALA A 100 5.07 23.21 -1.72
N ASP A 101 4.32 23.86 -0.83
CA ASP A 101 2.87 23.80 -0.75
C ASP A 101 2.26 24.15 -2.13
N LEU A 102 1.80 23.13 -2.85
CA LEU A 102 1.19 23.25 -4.18
C LEU A 102 -0.22 23.90 -4.11
N THR A 103 -0.59 24.53 -2.99
CA THR A 103 -1.88 25.21 -2.82
C THR A 103 -1.79 26.74 -2.85
N ALA A 104 -0.61 27.33 -3.01
CA ALA A 104 -0.49 28.77 -3.21
C ALA A 104 -0.79 29.15 -4.68
N GLU A 105 -2.06 29.44 -4.98
CA GLU A 105 -2.41 30.30 -6.13
C GLU A 105 -2.09 31.78 -5.82
N PRO A 106 -1.83 32.60 -6.87
CA PRO A 106 -1.25 33.94 -6.74
C PRO A 106 -2.12 34.99 -6.03
#